data_AF-A0A8C6VM34-F1
#
_entry.id   AF-A0A8C6VM34-F1
#
_cell.length_a   1.000
_cell.length_b   1.000
_cell.length_c   1.000
_cell.angle_alpha   90.00
_cell.angle_beta   90.00
_cell.angle_gamma   90.00
#
_symmetry.space_group_name_H-M   'P 1'
#
loop_
_entity.id
_entity.type
_entity.pdbx_description
1 polymer ?
#
loop_
_entity_poly.entity_id
_entity_poly.type
_entity_poly.pdbx_seq_one_letter_code
_entity_poly.pdbx_strand_id
1 'polypeptide(L)'
;MVDGEPKRFCCQSCVSEYKQTLNVPSSTNGQFVAPSDIQLKCNYCKNTFCSKPEVLEWENKVYQFCSRICSDDYKKLHCIVTYCEYCQEEKTLHETVKFSGIKRPFCSEGCKLLYKQDFARRLGLRCVTCNYCSQLCKKGASKELDGVVRDFCSEECCRKFQDWYYKVLKLFLYYYFSVFAPKKYKLFPFIHSGIPLHFTPPHPTPLLISILLLEAVLF
;
A
#
# COMPACT_ATOMS: atom_id res chain seq x y z
N MET A 1 23.80 19.19 -10.76
CA MET A 1 23.20 18.55 -11.96
C MET A 1 24.12 17.39 -12.29
N VAL A 2 23.81 16.10 -12.18
CA VAL A 2 22.59 15.25 -12.22
C VAL A 2 23.01 13.94 -11.49
N ASP A 3 22.31 13.32 -10.53
CA ASP A 3 21.10 12.51 -10.66
C ASP A 3 20.60 12.15 -9.24
N GLY A 4 19.46 12.70 -8.84
CA GLY A 4 18.78 12.45 -7.55
C GLY A 4 17.42 11.80 -7.78
N GLU A 5 17.34 10.87 -8.73
CA GLU A 5 16.10 10.19 -9.06
C GLU A 5 15.64 9.31 -7.88
N PRO A 6 14.40 9.48 -7.37
CA PRO A 6 13.86 8.64 -6.33
C PRO A 6 13.72 7.19 -6.83
N LYS A 7 14.59 6.29 -6.36
CA LYS A 7 14.51 4.86 -6.70
C LYS A 7 13.27 4.24 -6.08
N ARG A 8 12.36 3.77 -6.93
CA ARG A 8 11.13 3.07 -6.53
C ARG A 8 11.43 1.57 -6.39
N PHE A 9 11.19 1.02 -5.21
CA PHE A 9 11.38 -0.40 -4.92
C PHE A 9 10.03 -1.12 -4.93
N CYS A 10 9.97 -2.31 -5.54
CA CYS A 10 8.73 -3.05 -5.74
C CYS A 10 8.24 -3.79 -4.48
N CYS A 11 9.13 -4.05 -3.51
CA CYS A 11 8.82 -4.75 -2.27
C CYS A 11 9.82 -4.39 -1.16
N GLN A 12 9.46 -4.74 0.09
CA GLN A 12 10.30 -4.49 1.26
C GLN A 12 11.67 -5.17 1.16
N SER A 13 11.75 -6.28 0.43
CA SER A 13 13.00 -7.03 0.31
C SER A 13 13.99 -6.37 -0.65
N CYS A 14 13.53 -5.78 -1.76
CA CYS A 14 14.39 -4.96 -2.65
C CYS A 14 14.93 -3.70 -1.95
N VAL A 15 14.19 -3.16 -0.97
CA VAL A 15 14.67 -2.05 -0.12
C VAL A 15 15.84 -2.51 0.76
N SER A 16 15.72 -3.69 1.37
CA SER A 16 16.76 -4.24 2.25
C SER A 16 18.06 -4.54 1.51
N GLU A 17 17.95 -5.06 0.29
CA GLU A 17 19.09 -5.41 -0.57
C GLU A 17 19.83 -4.16 -1.10
N TYR A 18 19.09 -3.12 -1.49
CA TYR A 18 19.68 -1.82 -1.85
C TYR A 18 20.42 -1.16 -0.68
N LYS A 19 19.93 -1.31 0.55
CA LYS A 19 20.62 -0.80 1.75
C LYS A 19 21.91 -1.57 2.05
N GLN A 20 21.97 -2.87 1.75
CA GLN A 20 23.17 -3.68 1.95
C GLN A 20 24.28 -3.34 0.97
N THR A 21 23.93 -3.01 -0.28
CA THR A 21 24.90 -2.60 -1.33
C THR A 21 25.53 -1.23 -1.07
N LEU A 22 24.93 -0.38 -0.23
CA LEU A 22 25.49 0.92 0.19
C LEU A 22 26.53 0.81 1.32
N ASN A 23 26.62 -0.34 2.01
CA ASN A 23 27.45 -0.52 3.21
C ASN A 23 28.76 -1.30 2.96
N VAL A 24 29.13 -1.62 1.72
CA VAL A 24 30.36 -2.37 1.41
C VAL A 24 31.51 -1.42 1.06
N PRO A 25 32.67 -1.45 1.75
CA PRO A 25 33.85 -0.74 1.32
C PRO A 25 34.39 -1.36 0.02
N SER A 26 34.55 -0.55 -1.01
CA SER A 26 35.21 -0.94 -2.27
C SER A 26 36.63 -1.43 -2.00
N SER A 27 36.94 -2.70 -2.28
CA SER A 27 38.22 -3.13 -2.86
C SER A 27 38.25 -4.61 -3.30
N THR A 28 38.68 -4.74 -4.56
CA THR A 28 39.45 -5.80 -5.24
C THR A 28 38.88 -7.21 -5.46
N ASN A 29 39.02 -7.61 -6.74
CA ASN A 29 39.02 -8.95 -7.31
C ASN A 29 37.70 -9.75 -7.30
N GLY A 30 36.82 -9.37 -8.22
CA GLY A 30 36.51 -10.28 -9.34
C GLY A 30 35.88 -11.64 -9.00
N GLN A 31 34.98 -11.70 -8.02
CA GLN A 31 33.91 -12.69 -7.97
C GLN A 31 32.77 -12.14 -7.11
N PHE A 32 31.87 -11.40 -7.76
CA PHE A 32 30.61 -10.98 -7.17
C PHE A 32 29.71 -12.22 -7.09
N VAL A 33 29.76 -12.94 -5.96
CA VAL A 33 28.66 -13.85 -5.62
C VAL A 33 27.54 -12.96 -5.10
N ALA A 34 26.63 -12.59 -6.00
CA ALA A 34 25.44 -11.82 -5.66
C ALA A 34 24.71 -12.48 -4.47
N PRO A 35 24.31 -11.71 -3.44
CA PRO A 35 23.43 -12.24 -2.41
C PRO A 35 22.13 -12.65 -3.11
N SER A 36 21.76 -13.92 -3.02
CA SER A 36 20.57 -14.55 -3.59
C SER A 36 19.44 -13.55 -3.92
N ASP A 37 19.41 -13.11 -5.18
CA ASP A 37 18.39 -12.21 -5.72
C ASP A 37 17.01 -12.74 -5.32
N ILE A 38 16.13 -11.90 -4.76
CA ILE A 38 14.73 -12.29 -4.57
C ILE A 38 14.08 -12.27 -5.95
N GLN A 39 14.25 -13.40 -6.62
CA GLN A 39 13.98 -13.59 -8.02
C GLN A 39 12.53 -14.08 -8.18
N LEU A 40 11.59 -13.16 -8.45
CA LEU A 40 10.21 -13.55 -8.71
C LEU A 40 10.15 -14.28 -10.06
N LYS A 41 9.55 -15.47 -10.06
CA LYS A 41 9.35 -16.26 -11.28
C LYS A 41 7.92 -16.12 -11.78
N CYS A 42 7.75 -15.78 -13.05
CA CYS A 42 6.45 -15.66 -13.69
C CYS A 42 5.80 -17.04 -13.87
N ASN A 43 4.52 -17.17 -13.53
CA ASN A 43 3.82 -18.45 -13.64
C ASN A 43 3.49 -18.85 -15.08
N TYR A 44 3.48 -17.91 -16.01
CA TYR A 44 3.29 -18.16 -17.43
C TYR A 44 4.61 -18.40 -18.16
N CYS A 45 5.36 -17.33 -18.46
CA CYS A 45 6.58 -17.40 -19.28
C CYS A 45 7.80 -17.98 -18.58
N LYS A 46 7.71 -18.28 -17.26
CA LYS A 46 8.79 -18.82 -16.43
C LYS A 46 10.03 -17.91 -16.28
N ASN A 47 10.03 -16.74 -16.90
CA ASN A 47 11.09 -15.76 -16.74
C ASN A 47 11.07 -15.15 -15.34
N THR A 48 12.26 -14.77 -14.91
CA THR A 48 12.48 -13.90 -13.76
C THR A 48 12.00 -12.49 -14.03
N PHE A 49 11.49 -11.81 -13.00
CA PHE A 49 11.23 -10.37 -13.03
C PHE A 49 11.41 -9.72 -11.65
N CYS A 50 11.55 -8.39 -11.64
CA CYS A 50 11.68 -7.58 -10.42
C CYS A 50 10.63 -6.46 -10.32
N SER A 51 9.70 -6.37 -11.28
CA SER A 51 8.57 -5.43 -11.23
C SER A 51 7.51 -5.88 -10.21
N LYS A 52 6.58 -4.99 -9.87
CA LYS A 52 5.39 -5.35 -9.09
C LYS A 52 4.62 -6.45 -9.86
N PRO A 53 4.35 -7.61 -9.23
CA PRO A 53 3.65 -8.70 -9.91
C PRO A 53 2.17 -8.37 -10.15
N GLU A 54 1.66 -8.84 -11.28
CA GLU A 54 0.23 -9.08 -11.45
C GLU A 54 -0.13 -10.37 -10.71
N VAL A 55 -1.19 -10.35 -9.90
CA VAL A 55 -1.55 -11.45 -9.00
C VAL A 55 -2.91 -12.03 -9.36
N LEU A 56 -3.01 -13.35 -9.41
CA LEU A 56 -4.25 -14.10 -9.57
C LEU A 56 -4.45 -15.04 -8.37
N GLU A 57 -5.56 -14.86 -7.66
CA GLU A 57 -6.05 -15.86 -6.70
C GLU A 57 -7.00 -16.84 -7.41
N TRP A 58 -6.63 -18.11 -7.47
CA TRP A 58 -7.45 -19.17 -8.07
C TRP A 58 -7.29 -20.47 -7.28
N GLU A 59 -8.40 -21.17 -6.96
CA GLU A 59 -8.40 -22.43 -6.19
C GLU A 59 -7.54 -22.37 -4.90
N ASN A 60 -7.64 -21.28 -4.15
CA ASN A 60 -6.83 -21.02 -2.94
C ASN A 60 -5.31 -20.98 -3.16
N LYS A 61 -4.86 -20.85 -4.41
CA LYS A 61 -3.47 -20.61 -4.78
C LYS A 61 -3.31 -19.18 -5.27
N VAL A 62 -2.12 -18.64 -5.06
CA VAL A 62 -1.74 -17.30 -5.52
C VAL A 62 -0.70 -17.46 -6.62
N TYR A 63 -1.04 -16.98 -7.81
CA TYR A 63 -0.16 -16.97 -8.97
C TYR A 63 0.33 -15.54 -9.23
N GLN A 64 1.60 -15.41 -9.58
CA GLN A 64 2.26 -14.15 -9.89
C GLN A 64 2.76 -14.12 -11.33
N PHE A 65 2.62 -12.96 -11.98
CA PHE A 65 2.99 -12.75 -13.38
C PHE A 65 3.79 -11.46 -13.53
N CYS A 66 4.70 -11.44 -14.51
CA CYS A 66 5.50 -10.26 -14.81
C CYS A 66 4.70 -9.15 -15.51
N SER A 67 3.54 -9.49 -16.08
CA SER A 67 2.68 -8.55 -16.82
C SER A 67 1.23 -9.06 -16.90
N ARG A 68 0.33 -8.15 -17.26
CA ARG A 68 -1.09 -8.46 -17.50
C ARG A 68 -1.26 -9.44 -18.66
N ILE A 69 -0.46 -9.30 -19.71
CA ILE A 69 -0.48 -10.20 -20.88
C ILE A 69 -0.20 -11.64 -20.43
N CYS A 70 0.85 -11.84 -19.63
CA CYS A 70 1.18 -13.17 -19.09
C CYS A 70 0.06 -13.74 -18.20
N SER A 71 -0.61 -12.91 -17.42
CA SER A 71 -1.75 -13.34 -16.61
C SER A 71 -2.93 -13.75 -17.48
N ASP A 72 -3.26 -12.95 -18.50
CA ASP A 72 -4.39 -13.19 -19.40
C ASP A 72 -4.17 -14.44 -20.26
N ASP A 73 -2.96 -14.66 -20.78
CA ASP A 73 -2.62 -15.87 -21.52
C ASP A 73 -2.66 -17.10 -20.63
N TYR A 74 -2.18 -17.01 -19.38
CA TYR A 74 -2.27 -18.10 -18.41
C TYR A 74 -3.73 -18.48 -18.12
N LYS A 75 -4.61 -17.50 -17.90
CA LYS A 75 -6.04 -17.74 -17.66
C LYS A 75 -6.71 -18.44 -18.85
N LYS A 76 -6.37 -18.04 -20.09
CA LYS A 76 -6.87 -18.70 -21.29
C LYS A 76 -6.36 -20.14 -21.42
N LEU A 77 -5.05 -20.34 -21.25
CA LEU A 77 -4.40 -21.66 -21.35
C LEU A 77 -4.97 -22.67 -20.34
N HIS A 78 -5.25 -22.21 -19.13
CA HIS A 78 -5.76 -23.05 -18.04
C HIS A 78 -7.29 -23.01 -17.91
N CYS A 79 -8.01 -22.47 -18.90
CA CYS A 79 -9.46 -22.37 -18.92
C CYS A 79 -10.05 -21.79 -17.61
N ILE A 80 -9.40 -20.75 -17.06
CA ILE A 80 -9.84 -20.09 -15.83
C ILE A 80 -11.05 -19.21 -16.16
N VAL A 81 -12.23 -19.80 -16.07
CA VAL A 81 -13.52 -19.18 -16.34
C VAL A 81 -14.31 -18.93 -15.05
N THR A 82 -15.27 -18.03 -15.13
CA THR A 82 -16.16 -17.67 -14.02
C THR A 82 -17.52 -17.25 -14.56
N TYR A 83 -18.56 -17.42 -13.74
CA TYR A 83 -19.86 -16.80 -14.01
C TYR A 83 -19.82 -15.36 -13.52
N CYS A 84 -19.85 -14.40 -14.43
CA CYS A 84 -19.65 -13.00 -14.07
C CYS A 84 -20.81 -12.46 -13.22
N GLU A 85 -20.48 -11.83 -12.09
CA GLU A 85 -21.48 -11.27 -11.18
C GLU A 85 -22.35 -10.17 -11.82
N TYR A 86 -21.84 -9.46 -12.83
CA TYR A 86 -22.60 -8.39 -13.50
C TYR A 86 -23.41 -8.91 -14.70
N CYS A 87 -22.74 -9.44 -15.72
CA CYS A 87 -23.42 -9.83 -16.97
C CYS A 87 -24.07 -11.21 -16.92
N GLN A 88 -23.83 -12.01 -15.88
CA GLN A 88 -24.41 -13.36 -15.71
C GLN A 88 -24.10 -14.28 -16.91
N GLU A 89 -22.87 -14.19 -17.43
CA GLU A 89 -22.37 -15.06 -18.50
C GLU A 89 -21.08 -15.76 -18.04
N GLU A 90 -20.86 -16.99 -18.51
CA GLU A 90 -19.61 -17.71 -18.30
C GLU A 90 -18.53 -17.20 -19.24
N LYS A 91 -17.46 -16.63 -18.68
CA LYS A 91 -16.35 -16.02 -19.42
C LYS A 91 -15.04 -16.18 -18.66
N THR A 92 -13.91 -15.94 -19.34
CA THR A 92 -12.59 -15.90 -18.69
C THR A 92 -12.58 -14.90 -17.53
N LEU A 93 -12.03 -15.31 -16.39
CA LEU A 93 -11.95 -14.48 -15.20
C LEU A 93 -11.02 -13.27 -15.44
N HIS A 94 -11.55 -12.06 -15.35
CA HIS A 94 -10.73 -10.85 -15.32
C HIS A 94 -10.13 -10.64 -13.92
N GLU A 95 -11.00 -10.53 -12.91
CA GLU A 95 -10.60 -10.28 -11.52
C GLU A 95 -11.71 -10.71 -10.56
N THR A 96 -11.33 -11.11 -9.34
CA THR A 96 -12.26 -11.31 -8.22
C THR A 96 -12.06 -10.22 -7.19
N VAL A 97 -13.10 -9.43 -6.91
CA VAL A 97 -13.06 -8.32 -5.96
C VAL A 97 -13.98 -8.60 -4.78
N LYS A 98 -13.58 -8.18 -3.58
CA LYS A 98 -14.44 -8.28 -2.40
C LYS A 98 -15.30 -7.04 -2.24
N PHE A 99 -16.63 -7.23 -2.20
CA PHE A 99 -17.62 -6.21 -1.87
C PHE A 99 -18.34 -6.62 -0.60
N SER A 100 -18.25 -5.81 0.46
CA SER A 100 -18.73 -6.16 1.80
C SER A 100 -18.27 -7.55 2.27
N GLY A 101 -17.00 -7.89 2.01
CA GLY A 101 -16.40 -9.18 2.40
C GLY A 101 -16.72 -10.36 1.48
N ILE A 102 -17.69 -10.24 0.58
CA ILE A 102 -18.07 -11.31 -0.36
C ILE A 102 -17.20 -11.19 -1.61
N LYS A 103 -16.52 -12.29 -1.99
CA LYS A 103 -15.77 -12.38 -3.26
C LYS A 103 -16.76 -12.39 -4.43
N ARG A 104 -16.58 -11.47 -5.36
CA ARG A 104 -17.41 -11.30 -6.56
C ARG A 104 -16.52 -11.35 -7.81
N PRO A 105 -16.70 -12.34 -8.70
CA PRO A 105 -15.90 -12.46 -9.90
C PRO A 105 -16.45 -11.62 -11.06
N PHE A 106 -15.55 -11.06 -11.86
CA PHE A 106 -15.88 -10.26 -13.04
C PHE A 106 -15.13 -10.75 -14.27
N CYS A 107 -15.78 -10.74 -15.43
CA CYS A 107 -15.17 -11.11 -16.70
C CYS A 107 -14.45 -9.97 -17.42
N SER A 108 -14.61 -8.73 -16.94
CA SER A 108 -13.98 -7.56 -17.52
C SER A 108 -13.92 -6.39 -16.54
N GLU A 109 -13.06 -5.42 -16.83
CA GLU A 109 -13.03 -4.15 -16.11
C GLU A 109 -14.37 -3.42 -16.19
N GLY A 110 -15.04 -3.45 -17.36
CA GLY A 110 -16.35 -2.83 -17.56
C GLY A 110 -17.43 -3.41 -16.64
N CYS A 111 -17.55 -4.74 -16.56
CA CYS A 111 -18.49 -5.41 -15.66
C CYS A 111 -18.22 -5.07 -14.19
N LYS A 112 -16.95 -5.02 -13.78
CA LYS A 112 -16.56 -4.61 -12.43
C LYS A 112 -17.00 -3.18 -12.13
N LEU A 113 -16.76 -2.23 -13.05
CA LEU A 113 -17.10 -0.82 -12.86
C LEU A 113 -18.61 -0.60 -12.80
N LEU A 114 -19.38 -1.25 -13.68
CA LEU A 114 -20.84 -1.17 -13.69
C LEU A 114 -21.43 -1.74 -12.39
N TYR A 115 -20.93 -2.90 -11.94
CA TYR A 115 -21.34 -3.47 -10.66
C TYR A 115 -20.99 -2.53 -9.49
N LYS A 116 -19.80 -1.93 -9.49
CA LYS A 116 -19.38 -0.98 -8.45
C LYS A 116 -20.33 0.23 -8.37
N GLN A 117 -20.73 0.78 -9.51
CA GLN A 117 -21.68 1.89 -9.59
C GLN A 117 -23.07 1.48 -9.04
N ASP A 118 -23.59 0.33 -9.48
CA ASP A 118 -24.88 -0.19 -9.03
C ASP A 118 -24.87 -0.52 -7.54
N PHE A 119 -23.78 -1.10 -7.05
CA PHE A 119 -23.57 -1.41 -5.64
C PHE A 119 -23.58 -0.14 -4.78
N ALA A 120 -22.88 0.91 -5.22
CA ALA A 120 -22.92 2.21 -4.56
C ALA A 120 -24.33 2.81 -4.55
N ARG A 121 -25.04 2.74 -5.69
CA ARG A 121 -26.42 3.23 -5.81
C ARG A 121 -27.38 2.51 -4.86
N ARG A 122 -27.27 1.18 -4.72
CA ARG A 122 -28.10 0.38 -3.80
C ARG A 122 -27.87 0.73 -2.32
N LEU A 123 -26.63 1.06 -1.95
CA LEU A 123 -26.29 1.42 -0.57
C LEU A 123 -26.61 2.89 -0.23
N GLY A 124 -26.66 3.76 -1.23
CA GLY A 124 -26.91 5.20 -1.06
C GLY A 124 -25.82 5.88 -0.22
N LEU A 125 -26.21 6.86 0.60
CA LEU A 125 -25.31 7.63 1.49
C LEU A 125 -24.58 6.77 2.55
N ARG A 126 -24.89 5.47 2.65
CA ARG A 126 -24.21 4.52 3.53
C ARG A 126 -23.04 3.81 2.85
N CYS A 127 -22.77 4.10 1.58
CA CYS A 127 -21.65 3.53 0.85
C CYS A 127 -20.35 4.28 1.16
N VAL A 128 -19.30 3.55 1.55
CA VAL A 128 -17.98 4.13 1.86
C VAL A 128 -16.87 3.21 1.32
N THR A 129 -15.70 3.79 1.09
CA THR A 129 -14.46 3.04 0.92
C THR A 129 -13.80 2.89 2.29
N CYS A 130 -13.70 1.67 2.79
CA CYS A 130 -13.13 1.41 4.11
C CYS A 130 -11.66 1.88 4.20
N ASN A 131 -11.32 2.68 5.21
CA ASN A 131 -9.96 3.22 5.38
C ASN A 131 -8.90 2.18 5.79
N TYR A 132 -9.34 0.95 6.13
CA TYR A 132 -8.42 -0.15 6.43
C TYR A 132 -8.25 -1.11 5.24
N CYS A 133 -9.35 -1.70 4.76
CA CYS A 133 -9.29 -2.75 3.73
C CYS A 133 -9.47 -2.22 2.29
N SER A 134 -9.70 -0.91 2.12
CA SER A 134 -9.90 -0.23 0.83
C SER A 134 -11.05 -0.77 -0.04
N GLN A 135 -11.91 -1.61 0.53
CA GLN A 135 -13.08 -2.15 -0.17
C GLN A 135 -14.24 -1.17 -0.13
N LEU A 136 -15.04 -1.17 -1.19
CA LEU A 136 -16.33 -0.50 -1.20
C LEU A 136 -17.34 -1.33 -0.40
N CYS A 137 -18.02 -0.71 0.55
CA CYS A 137 -18.85 -1.41 1.53
C CYS A 137 -19.93 -0.50 2.12
N LYS A 138 -20.87 -1.12 2.84
CA LYS A 138 -21.74 -0.38 3.76
C LYS A 138 -20.91 0.11 4.95
N LYS A 139 -21.09 1.38 5.33
CA LYS A 139 -20.51 1.98 6.53
C LYS A 139 -20.96 1.22 7.77
N GLY A 140 -19.99 0.71 8.53
CA GLY A 140 -20.20 -0.03 9.77
C GLY A 140 -19.67 0.68 11.00
N ALA A 141 -18.61 1.50 10.87
CA ALA A 141 -18.03 2.29 11.96
C ALA A 141 -17.38 3.58 11.43
N SER A 142 -17.18 4.54 12.33
CA SER A 142 -16.40 5.77 12.10
C SER A 142 -15.50 6.07 13.28
N LYS A 143 -14.32 6.59 13.01
CA LYS A 143 -13.41 7.08 14.06
C LYS A 143 -12.74 8.36 13.64
N GLU A 144 -12.72 9.34 14.54
CA GLU A 144 -11.89 10.53 14.39
C GLU A 144 -10.48 10.25 14.90
N LEU A 145 -9.49 10.52 14.05
CA LEU A 145 -8.07 10.42 14.35
C LEU A 145 -7.39 11.66 13.77
N ASP A 146 -6.71 12.43 14.63
CA ASP A 146 -6.01 13.66 14.24
C ASP A 146 -6.94 14.68 13.53
N GLY A 147 -8.14 14.88 14.09
CA GLY A 147 -9.16 15.77 13.53
C GLY A 147 -9.80 15.29 12.23
N VAL A 148 -9.47 14.08 11.74
CA VAL A 148 -10.04 13.53 10.51
C VAL A 148 -10.93 12.33 10.82
N VAL A 149 -12.20 12.43 10.43
CA VAL A 149 -13.15 11.32 10.51
C VAL A 149 -12.86 10.30 9.40
N ARG A 150 -12.64 9.05 9.80
CA ARG A 150 -12.38 7.91 8.93
C ARG A 150 -13.52 6.91 9.02
N ASP A 151 -13.97 6.43 7.87
CA ASP A 151 -15.06 5.44 7.75
C ASP A 151 -14.52 4.02 7.50
N PHE A 152 -15.21 3.04 8.08
CA PHE A 152 -14.84 1.63 8.06
C PHE A 152 -16.03 0.71 7.77
N CYS A 153 -15.75 -0.45 7.19
CA CYS A 153 -16.78 -1.47 6.93
C CYS A 153 -17.27 -2.18 8.20
N SER A 154 -16.46 -2.18 9.27
CA SER A 154 -16.75 -2.86 10.54
C SER A 154 -15.90 -2.29 11.67
N GLU A 155 -16.32 -2.55 12.91
CA GLU A 155 -15.51 -2.27 14.11
C GLU A 155 -14.15 -2.97 14.08
N GLU A 156 -14.08 -4.17 13.52
CA GLU A 156 -12.81 -4.90 13.39
C GLU A 156 -11.80 -4.15 12.50
N CYS A 157 -12.26 -3.64 11.35
CA CYS A 157 -11.41 -2.84 10.46
C CYS A 157 -11.00 -1.53 11.13
N CYS A 158 -11.91 -0.90 11.87
CA CYS A 158 -11.62 0.29 12.65
C CYS A 158 -10.51 0.03 13.69
N ARG A 159 -10.62 -1.05 14.46
CA ARG A 159 -9.60 -1.44 15.45
C ARG A 159 -8.24 -1.74 14.82
N LYS A 160 -8.22 -2.53 13.73
CA LYS A 160 -6.97 -2.85 13.01
C LYS A 160 -6.29 -1.60 12.46
N PHE A 161 -7.06 -0.62 11.99
CA PHE A 161 -6.53 0.66 11.54
C PHE A 161 -5.93 1.46 12.70
N GLN A 162 -6.62 1.55 13.85
CA GLN A 162 -6.12 2.24 15.03
C GLN A 162 -4.81 1.62 15.53
N ASP A 163 -4.75 0.29 15.65
CA ASP A 163 -3.54 -0.42 16.08
C ASP A 163 -2.36 -0.12 15.15
N TRP A 164 -2.61 -0.13 13.83
CA TRP A 164 -1.60 0.25 12.84
C TRP A 164 -1.18 1.71 12.98
N TYR A 165 -2.14 2.63 13.10
CA TYR A 165 -1.90 4.07 13.21
C TYR A 165 -1.04 4.42 14.42
N TYR A 166 -1.37 3.90 15.61
CA TYR A 166 -0.59 4.14 16.81
C TYR A 166 0.80 3.48 16.78
N LYS A 167 0.94 2.31 16.13
CA LYS A 167 2.25 1.71 15.88
C LYS A 167 3.13 2.62 15.02
N VAL A 168 2.58 3.15 13.93
CA VAL A 168 3.31 4.07 13.04
C VAL A 168 3.65 5.37 13.75
N LEU A 169 2.72 5.98 14.50
CA LEU A 169 3.00 7.17 15.30
C LEU A 169 4.11 6.93 16.33
N LYS A 170 4.08 5.79 17.03
CA LYS A 170 5.12 5.46 18.02
C LYS A 170 6.50 5.31 17.36
N LEU A 171 6.57 4.67 16.20
CA LEU A 171 7.81 4.55 15.42
C LEU A 171 8.30 5.90 14.93
N PHE A 172 7.39 6.77 14.48
CA PHE A 172 7.71 8.12 14.05
C PHE A 172 8.27 8.96 15.20
N LEU A 173 7.62 8.95 16.37
CA LEU A 173 8.12 9.65 17.55
C LEU A 173 9.49 9.11 17.99
N TYR A 174 9.67 7.78 18.02
CA TYR A 174 10.96 7.18 18.34
C TYR A 174 12.05 7.64 17.36
N TYR A 175 11.81 7.56 16.05
CA TYR A 175 12.76 8.04 15.04
C TYR A 175 13.05 9.53 15.18
N TYR A 176 12.03 10.35 15.40
CA TYR A 176 12.18 11.79 15.63
C TYR A 176 13.05 12.08 16.86
N PHE A 177 12.84 11.40 17.98
CA PHE A 177 13.66 11.57 19.18
C PHE A 177 15.07 11.00 19.03
N SER A 178 15.25 9.87 18.35
CA SER A 178 16.58 9.27 18.14
C SER A 178 17.45 10.05 17.15
N VAL A 179 16.86 10.66 16.11
CA VAL A 179 17.59 11.30 15.01
C VAL A 179 17.61 12.82 15.13
N PHE A 180 16.48 13.43 15.49
CA PHE A 180 16.34 14.90 15.51
C PHE A 180 16.42 15.51 16.92
N ALA A 181 16.02 14.81 17.98
CA ALA A 181 16.18 15.33 19.35
C ALA A 181 17.60 15.36 19.94
N PRO A 182 18.65 14.62 19.48
CA PRO A 182 19.97 14.75 20.09
C PRO A 182 20.67 16.10 19.81
N LYS A 183 20.07 17.02 19.05
CA LYS A 183 20.64 18.35 18.76
C LYS A 183 20.04 19.53 19.55
N LYS A 184 19.18 19.31 20.55
CA LYS A 184 18.55 20.41 21.33
C LYS A 184 18.71 20.34 22.86
N TYR A 185 19.80 19.76 23.35
CA TYR A 185 20.30 20.03 24.71
C TYR A 185 21.65 20.75 24.63
N LYS A 186 21.67 21.90 23.94
CA LYS A 186 22.58 22.98 24.30
C LYS A 186 21.72 24.10 24.86
N LEU A 187 21.84 24.24 26.18
CA LEU A 187 21.29 25.26 27.05
C LEU A 187 21.38 26.65 26.40
N PHE A 188 20.24 27.32 26.21
CA PHE A 188 20.19 28.78 26.12
C PHE A 188 19.07 29.27 27.05
N PRO A 189 19.40 30.13 28.04
CA PRO A 189 18.44 30.57 29.05
C PRO A 189 17.66 31.82 28.60
N PHE A 190 16.56 32.12 29.33
CA PHE A 190 15.87 33.42 29.46
C PHE A 190 14.96 33.84 28.26
N ILE A 191 13.75 34.44 28.36
CA ILE A 191 13.02 35.23 29.38
C ILE A 191 11.48 35.09 29.19
N HIS A 192 10.74 35.26 30.30
CA HIS A 192 9.31 35.63 30.46
C HIS A 192 8.54 36.13 29.21
N SER A 193 7.36 35.54 28.96
CA SER A 193 6.05 36.23 28.96
C SER A 193 4.94 35.25 28.60
N GLY A 194 3.90 35.19 29.42
CA GLY A 194 2.80 34.25 29.29
C GLY A 194 1.90 34.58 28.10
N ILE A 195 1.84 33.68 27.11
CA ILE A 195 0.75 33.56 26.15
C ILE A 195 0.55 32.07 25.89
N PRO A 196 -0.65 31.50 26.09
CA PRO A 196 -0.92 30.12 25.70
C PRO A 196 -1.04 30.06 24.18
N LEU A 197 0.02 29.64 23.49
CA LEU A 197 -0.04 29.31 22.07
C LEU A 197 -0.80 27.99 21.92
N HIS A 198 -2.06 28.10 21.53
CA HIS A 198 -2.87 27.00 21.02
C HIS A 198 -2.23 26.53 19.70
N PHE A 199 -1.31 25.57 19.79
CA PHE A 199 -0.74 24.91 18.61
C PHE A 199 -1.82 24.01 18.00
N THR A 200 -2.51 24.52 16.99
CA THR A 200 -3.19 23.67 16.00
C THR A 200 -2.11 23.26 14.99
N PRO A 201 -1.65 22.00 14.97
CA PRO A 201 -0.73 21.55 13.93
C PRO A 201 -1.47 21.55 12.58
N PRO A 202 -0.79 21.89 11.47
CA PRO A 202 -1.43 21.93 10.16
C PRO A 202 -1.86 20.51 9.77
N HIS A 203 -3.14 20.35 9.47
CA HIS A 203 -3.76 19.11 9.01
C HIS A 203 -2.88 18.38 7.98
N PRO A 204 -2.42 17.15 8.27
CA PRO A 204 -1.81 16.34 7.26
C PRO A 204 -2.92 15.57 6.52
N THR A 205 -3.28 16.04 5.33
CA THR A 205 -3.86 15.14 4.34
C THR A 205 -2.88 13.98 4.08
N PRO A 206 -3.31 12.82 3.54
CA PRO A 206 -2.41 11.72 3.21
C PRO A 206 -1.20 12.13 2.33
N LEU A 207 -1.32 13.27 1.62
CA LEU A 207 -0.24 13.90 0.88
C LEU A 207 0.82 14.56 1.78
N LEU A 208 0.45 15.12 2.94
CA LEU A 208 1.36 15.79 3.86
C LEU A 208 2.24 14.81 4.67
N ILE A 209 1.75 13.62 5.01
CA ILE A 209 2.62 12.55 5.53
C ILE A 209 3.64 12.15 4.45
N SER A 210 3.24 12.15 3.18
CA SER A 210 4.12 11.86 2.05
C SER A 210 5.13 12.99 1.79
N ILE A 211 4.71 14.26 1.90
CA ILE A 211 5.55 15.44 1.69
C ILE A 211 6.55 15.62 2.86
N LEU A 212 6.14 15.39 4.10
CA LEU A 212 7.03 15.43 5.26
C LEU A 212 8.02 14.25 5.27
N LEU A 213 7.64 13.09 4.71
CA LEU A 213 8.58 12.00 4.42
C LEU A 213 9.55 12.35 3.28
N LEU A 214 9.18 13.22 2.34
CA LEU A 214 10.05 13.71 1.27
C LEU A 214 11.02 14.79 1.77
N GLU A 215 10.58 15.71 2.62
CA GLU A 215 11.46 16.73 3.22
C GLU A 215 12.44 16.14 4.24
N ALA A 216 12.06 15.07 4.95
CA ALA A 216 12.95 14.33 5.85
C ALA A 216 14.00 13.46 5.11
N VAL A 217 13.86 13.29 3.79
CA VAL A 217 14.79 12.52 2.94
C VAL A 217 15.67 13.44 2.07
N LEU A 218 15.35 14.74 1.99
CA LEU A 218 16.05 15.72 1.15
C LEU A 218 17.06 16.64 1.88
N PHE A 219 17.44 16.34 3.13
CA PHE A 219 18.57 16.99 3.82
C PHE A 219 19.45 15.99 4.56
#